data_AF-A0A817AJ19-F1
#
_entry.id   AF-A0A817AJ19-F1
#
_cell.length_a   1.000
_cell.length_b   1.000
_cell.length_c   1.000
_cell.angle_alpha   90.00
_cell.angle_beta   90.00
_cell.angle_gamma   90.00
#
_symmetry.space_group_name_H-M   'P 1'
#
loop_
_entity.id
_entity.type
_entity.pdbx_description
1 polymer ?
#
loop_
_entity_poly.entity_id
_entity_poly.type
_entity_poly.pdbx_seq_one_letter_code
_entity_poly.pdbx_strand_id
1 'polypeptide(L)'
;WEVQLTITDDNDPQLSTLTNRIKEEISGRGWYRMGKLMLTVGHLDQAEELYQELRKNASSDSDRAHIYHMLGMLKDDQAYHKPKQETNSNTIAVDRCEQIF
;
A
#
# COMPACT_ATOMS: atom_id res chain seq x y z
N TRP A 1 -1.43 -7.79 -19.90
CA TRP A 1 -0.01 -8.16 -19.80
C TRP A 1 0.20 -8.62 -18.37
N GLU A 2 0.79 -9.80 -18.18
CA GLU A 2 1.03 -10.40 -16.85
C GLU A 2 2.54 -10.40 -16.62
N VAL A 3 3.00 -9.74 -15.55
CA VAL A 3 4.43 -9.73 -15.20
C VAL A 3 4.70 -10.92 -14.32
N GLN A 4 5.34 -11.93 -14.89
CA GLN A 4 5.92 -13.01 -14.10
C GLN A 4 7.25 -12.55 -13.52
N LEU A 5 7.28 -12.30 -12.22
CA LEU A 5 8.52 -12.07 -11.48
C LEU A 5 9.20 -13.42 -11.27
N THR A 6 10.03 -13.84 -12.23
CA THR A 6 10.97 -14.94 -12.05
C THR A 6 12.06 -14.51 -11.07
N ILE A 7 12.61 -15.44 -10.27
CA ILE A 7 13.80 -15.16 -9.45
C ILE A 7 14.95 -14.85 -10.42
N THR A 8 15.20 -13.57 -10.65
CA THR A 8 16.31 -13.08 -11.46
C THR A 8 17.56 -13.00 -10.58
N ASP A 9 18.71 -13.31 -11.16
CA ASP A 9 20.03 -13.13 -10.55
C ASP A 9 20.17 -11.71 -9.97
N ASP A 10 20.82 -11.55 -8.82
CA ASP A 10 21.08 -10.26 -8.18
C ASP A 10 21.81 -9.26 -9.11
N ASN A 11 22.43 -9.75 -10.18
CA ASN A 11 23.08 -8.96 -11.23
C ASN A 11 22.18 -8.57 -12.41
N ASP A 12 20.86 -8.74 -12.34
CA ASP A 12 19.96 -8.28 -13.40
C ASP A 12 20.08 -6.75 -13.62
N PRO A 13 20.58 -6.29 -14.79
CA PRO A 13 20.79 -4.86 -15.04
C PRO A 13 19.49 -4.05 -15.05
N GLN A 14 18.36 -4.68 -15.38
CA GLN A 14 17.04 -4.06 -15.36
C GLN A 14 16.57 -3.85 -13.92
N LEU A 15 16.76 -4.84 -13.04
CA LEU A 15 16.50 -4.68 -11.61
C LEU A 15 17.41 -3.64 -10.96
N SER A 16 18.69 -3.60 -11.34
CA SER A 16 19.63 -2.57 -10.85
C SER A 16 19.18 -1.17 -11.25
N THR A 17 18.78 -0.99 -12.52
CA THR A 17 18.26 0.28 -13.03
C THR A 17 16.97 0.69 -12.33
N LEU A 18 16.02 -0.24 -12.18
CA LEU A 18 14.77 -0.01 -11.46
C LEU A 18 15.02 0.37 -10.00
N THR A 19 15.92 -0.36 -9.32
CA THR A 19 16.30 -0.09 -7.93
C THR A 19 16.91 1.29 -7.77
N ASN A 20 17.78 1.71 -8.69
CA ASN A 20 18.38 3.05 -8.66
C ASN A 20 17.34 4.14 -8.90
N ARG A 21 16.42 3.93 -9.84
CA ARG A 21 15.32 4.87 -10.10
C ARG A 21 14.37 5.00 -8.90
N ILE A 22 14.01 3.88 -8.29
CA ILE A 22 13.23 3.85 -7.04
C ILE A 22 13.98 4.59 -5.91
N LYS A 23 15.30 4.42 -5.79
CA LYS A 23 16.10 5.16 -4.80
C LYS A 23 16.07 6.67 -5.04
N GLU A 24 16.05 7.13 -6.28
CA GLU A 24 15.97 8.55 -6.64
C GLU A 24 14.58 9.14 -6.39
N GLU A 25 13.52 8.40 -6.74
CA GLU A 25 12.11 8.84 -6.59
C GLU A 25 11.65 8.85 -5.12
N ILE A 26 12.24 7.97 -4.30
CA ILE A 26 11.94 7.89 -2.87
C ILE A 26 12.97 8.73 -2.11
N SER A 27 12.78 10.05 -2.15
CA SER A 27 13.43 11.02 -1.27
C SER A 27 12.81 11.00 0.14
N GLY A 28 13.59 11.29 1.17
CA GLY A 28 13.14 11.29 2.57
C GLY A 28 14.20 10.78 3.56
N ARG A 29 13.90 10.80 4.86
CA ARG A 29 14.81 10.33 5.93
C ARG A 29 14.23 9.14 6.68
N GLY A 30 15.09 8.16 6.99
CA GLY A 30 14.78 7.05 7.89
C GLY A 30 13.57 6.21 7.44
N TRP A 31 12.71 5.89 8.40
CA TRP A 31 11.57 4.99 8.23
C TRP A 31 10.50 5.48 7.24
N TYR A 32 10.35 6.79 7.04
CA TYR A 32 9.39 7.33 6.07
C TYR A 32 9.74 6.95 4.63
N ARG A 33 11.05 6.93 4.31
CA ARG A 33 11.56 6.47 3.02
C ARG A 33 11.25 4.99 2.82
N MET A 34 11.41 4.19 3.88
CA MET A 34 11.11 2.75 3.83
C MET A 34 9.63 2.48 3.58
N GLY A 35 8.72 3.17 4.29
CA GLY A 35 7.29 2.98 4.07
C GLY A 35 6.85 3.39 2.66
N LYS A 36 7.42 4.46 2.11
CA LYS A 36 7.14 4.88 0.73
C LYS A 36 7.66 3.86 -0.29
N LEU A 37 8.79 3.23 -0.03
CA LEU A 37 9.28 2.10 -0.85
C LEU A 37 8.30 0.93 -0.83
N MET A 38 7.84 0.53 0.36
CA MET A 38 6.87 -0.56 0.52
C MET A 38 5.57 -0.28 -0.26
N LEU A 39 5.07 0.96 -0.24
CA LEU A 39 3.93 1.37 -1.07
C LEU A 39 4.22 1.19 -2.56
N THR A 40 5.36 1.71 -3.05
CA THR A 40 5.75 1.65 -4.47
C THR A 40 5.86 0.22 -4.99
N VAL A 41 6.34 -0.73 -4.17
CA VAL A 41 6.47 -2.14 -4.56
C VAL A 41 5.22 -2.98 -4.27
N GLY A 42 4.15 -2.38 -3.74
CA GLY A 42 2.88 -3.05 -3.47
C GLY A 42 2.83 -3.86 -2.16
N HIS A 43 3.81 -3.70 -1.27
CA HIS A 43 3.84 -4.35 0.04
C HIS A 43 2.99 -3.56 1.06
N LEU A 44 1.69 -3.44 0.78
CA LEU A 44 0.79 -2.54 1.51
C LEU A 44 0.63 -2.93 2.98
N ASP A 45 0.54 -4.22 3.32
CA ASP A 45 0.36 -4.65 4.71
C ASP A 45 1.58 -4.31 5.59
N GLN A 46 2.79 -4.48 5.04
CA GLN A 46 4.04 -4.14 5.72
C GLN A 46 4.20 -2.62 5.90
N ALA A 47 3.80 -1.84 4.88
CA ALA A 47 3.76 -0.38 4.98
C ALA A 47 2.80 0.08 6.08
N GLU A 48 1.63 -0.56 6.20
CA GLU A 48 0.65 -0.26 7.24
C GLU A 48 1.23 -0.52 8.64
N GLU A 49 1.81 -1.70 8.86
CA GLU A 49 2.44 -2.06 10.13
C GLU A 49 3.52 -1.04 10.55
N LEU A 50 4.42 -0.70 9.62
CA LEU A 50 5.47 0.29 9.86
C LEU A 50 4.90 1.65 10.27
N TYR A 51 3.91 2.17 9.55
CA TYR A 51 3.32 3.48 9.88
C TYR A 51 2.54 3.44 11.20
N GLN A 52 1.91 2.31 11.54
CA GLN A 52 1.26 2.12 12.83
C GLN A 52 2.26 2.11 13.99
N GLU A 53 3.44 1.51 13.82
CA GLU A 53 4.52 1.56 14.80
C GLU A 53 5.11 2.96 14.95
N LEU A 54 5.39 3.64 13.84
CA LEU A 54 5.88 5.03 13.87
C LEU A 54 4.89 5.96 14.58
N ARG A 55 3.59 5.75 14.39
CA ARG A 55 2.54 6.52 15.07
C ARG A 55 2.62 6.42 16.59
N LYS A 56 2.95 5.23 17.13
CA LYS A 56 3.10 5.03 18.60
C LYS A 56 4.27 5.85 19.16
N ASN A 57 5.29 6.10 18.36
CA ASN A 57 6.54 6.76 18.76
C ASN A 57 6.66 8.20 18.24
N ALA A 58 5.59 8.79 17.70
CA ALA A 58 5.64 10.12 17.12
C ALA A 58 5.89 11.19 18.20
N SER A 59 7.03 11.88 18.10
CA SER A 59 7.49 12.85 19.09
C SER A 59 7.01 14.28 18.83
N SER A 60 6.50 14.57 17.63
CA SER A 60 6.02 15.89 17.23
C SER A 60 4.69 15.85 16.46
N ASP A 61 3.98 16.97 16.44
CA ASP A 61 2.78 17.12 15.59
C ASP A 61 3.11 17.06 14.11
N SER A 62 4.29 17.54 13.71
CA SER A 62 4.76 17.43 12.33
C SER A 62 4.95 15.96 11.91
N ASP A 63 5.53 15.15 12.80
CA ASP A 63 5.68 13.71 12.57
C ASP A 63 4.32 13.02 12.50
N ARG A 64 3.41 13.32 13.43
CA ARG A 64 2.05 12.78 13.39
C ARG A 64 1.34 13.14 12.08
N ALA A 65 1.41 14.40 11.65
CA ALA A 65 0.78 14.85 10.42
C ALA A 65 1.33 14.10 9.19
N HIS A 66 2.65 13.93 9.11
CA HIS A 66 3.26 13.13 8.04
C HIS A 66 2.83 11.66 8.09
N ILE A 67 2.81 11.03 9.27
CA ILE A 67 2.39 9.64 9.42
C ILE A 67 0.93 9.46 9.00
N TYR A 68 0.04 10.36 9.40
CA TYR A 68 -1.36 10.31 8.98
C TYR A 68 -1.54 10.52 7.48
N HIS A 69 -0.75 11.42 6.88
CA HIS A 69 -0.77 11.61 5.43
C HIS A 69 -0.37 10.31 4.69
N MET A 70 0.70 9.64 5.14
CA MET A 70 1.14 8.37 4.54
C MET A 70 0.12 7.24 4.74
N LEU A 71 -0.51 7.15 5.91
CA LEU A 71 -1.60 6.19 6.15
C LEU A 71 -2.82 6.45 5.25
N GLY A 72 -3.11 7.71 4.94
CA GLY A 72 -4.15 8.08 3.96
C GLY A 72 -3.83 7.54 2.57
N MET A 73 -2.63 7.83 2.06
CA MET A 73 -2.17 7.31 0.76
C MET A 73 -2.23 5.79 0.70
N LEU A 74 -1.79 5.11 1.76
CA LEU A 74 -1.87 3.65 1.87
C LEU A 74 -3.31 3.14 1.76
N LYS A 75 -4.28 3.80 2.39
CA LYS A 75 -5.68 3.38 2.33
C LYS A 75 -6.28 3.59 0.93
N ASP A 76 -5.87 4.64 0.23
CA ASP A 76 -6.25 4.87 -1.16
C ASP A 76 -5.69 3.77 -2.07
N ASP A 77 -4.42 3.41 -1.92
CA ASP A 77 -3.79 2.31 -2.67
C ASP A 77 -4.47 0.96 -2.35
N GLN A 78 -4.72 0.66 -1.08
CA GLN A 78 -5.46 -0.55 -0.67
C GLN A 78 -6.86 -0.58 -1.29
N ALA A 79 -7.56 0.56 -1.38
CA ALA A 79 -8.87 0.62 -2.01
C ALA A 79 -8.79 0.40 -3.52
N TYR A 80 -7.76 0.91 -4.18
CA TYR A 80 -7.53 0.72 -5.61
C TYR A 80 -7.16 -0.73 -5.97
N HIS A 81 -6.43 -1.41 -5.10
CA HIS A 81 -5.98 -2.80 -5.30
C HIS A 81 -6.94 -3.86 -4.78
N LYS A 82 -8.02 -3.49 -4.07
CA LYS A 82 -9.09 -4.44 -3.74
C LYS A 82 -9.77 -4.90 -5.04
N PRO A 83 -9.95 -6.22 -5.25
CA PRO A 83 -10.78 -6.67 -6.35
C PRO A 83 -12.15 -6.02 -6.19
N LYS A 84 -12.66 -5.39 -7.24
CA LYS A 84 -14.05 -4.95 -7.30
C LYS A 84 -14.89 -6.20 -7.05
N GLN A 85 -15.37 -6.37 -5.82
CA GLN A 85 -16.48 -7.28 -5.61
C GLN A 85 -17.61 -6.69 -6.44
N GLU A 86 -17.99 -7.39 -7.52
CA GLU A 86 -19.25 -7.13 -8.21
C GLU A 86 -20.34 -7.32 -7.16
N THR A 87 -20.73 -6.22 -6.52
CA THR A 87 -21.97 -6.15 -5.78
C THR A 87 -23.06 -6.24 -6.84
N ASN A 88 -23.45 -7.47 -7.18
CA ASN A 88 -24.68 -7.72 -7.92
C ASN A 88 -25.80 -7.12 -7.07
N SER A 89 -26.29 -5.94 -7.48
CA SER A 89 -27.39 -5.19 -6.84
C SER A 89 -28.66 -6.02 -6.65
N ASN A 90 -28.75 -7.19 -7.29
CA ASN A 90 -29.84 -8.14 -7.15
C ASN A 90 -29.75 -9.00 -5.87
N THR A 91 -28.58 -9.25 -5.29
CA THR A 91 -28.47 -10.12 -4.09
C THR A 91 -28.96 -9.40 -2.83
N ILE A 92 -28.69 -8.10 -2.69
CA ILE A 92 -29.13 -7.30 -1.53
C ILE A 92 -30.67 -7.15 -1.49
N ALA A 93 -31.33 -7.18 -2.66
CA ALA A 93 -32.78 -7.10 -2.72
C ALA A 93 -33.47 -8.42 -2.31
N VAL A 94 -32.83 -9.57 -2.53
CA VAL A 94 -33.37 -10.88 -2.15
C VAL A 94 -33.21 -11.12 -0.65
N ASP A 95 -32.05 -10.79 -0.07
CA ASP A 95 -31.81 -10.96 1.38
C ASP A 95 -32.73 -10.10 2.25
N ARG A 96 -33.26 -8.98 1.74
CA ARG A 96 -34.21 -8.13 2.47
C ARG A 96 -35.66 -8.62 2.41
N CYS A 97 -36.00 -9.49 1.45
CA CYS A 97 -37.35 -10.07 1.32
C CYS A 97 -37.54 -11.33 2.18
N GLU A 98 -36.49 -12.09 2.47
CA GLU A 98 -36.60 -13.31 3.29
C GLU A 98 -36.63 -13.05 4.80
N GLN A 99 -36.40 -11.82 5.25
CA GLN A 99 -36.53 -11.44 6.67
C GLN A 99 -37.92 -10.90 7.06
N ILE A 100 -38.91 -10.96 6.15
CA ILE A 100 -40.28 -10.48 6.38
C ILE A 100 -41.32 -11.64 6.32
N PHE A 101 -40.89 -12.90 6.41
CA PHE A 101 -41.80 -14.05 6.63
C PHE A 101 -41.41 -14.86 7.85
#